data_AF-A0A8H8J4X9-F1
#
_entry.id   AF-A0A8H8J4X9-F1
#
_cell.length_a   1.000
_cell.length_b   1.000
_cell.length_c   1.000
_cell.angle_alpha   90.00
_cell.angle_beta   90.00
_cell.angle_gamma   90.00
#
_symmetry.space_group_name_H-M   'P 1'
#
loop_
_entity.id
_entity.type
_entity.pdbx_description
1 polymer ?
#
loop_
_entity_poly.entity_id
_entity_poly.type
_entity_poly.pdbx_seq_one_letter_code
_entity_poly.pdbx_strand_id
1 'polypeptide(L)'
;MEPAKTLIDSGSSRNFIDKDYVREKNIPTTKLANKKSVIAIDGKEIEDVISEKTELQIEVEGKTLKCDLYVMPLGDTEIILGKDWLDEAEPVIAWKDLTITYRDHISGKAATEEPVIPKEFADFLDLFQEEGFRELPPHREEFDCAIDLIEGAELPKPAKTYPMTPAESEALEKYIEQELKDGKIRRSQSSMAAPCFYVNKADGGLRLVVDYRKLNAITKPYRFPMPVQTELLEQLKDAKIFSKMDIRWGFNNIRIREGDEWKTAFRTRWGTYETLVMPFGIINGPAYFQAYVNDIFKDLIGVNVVVYMDDILVFSKIEKTT
;
A
#
# COMPACT_ATOMS: atom_id res chain seq x y z
N MET A 1 33.83 8.94 27.31
CA MET A 1 33.25 10.30 27.42
C MET A 1 31.91 10.16 28.08
N GLU A 2 31.49 11.14 28.88
CA GLU A 2 30.12 11.16 29.39
C GLU A 2 29.14 11.35 28.21
N PRO A 3 27.97 10.69 28.23
CA PRO A 3 26.96 10.88 27.19
C PRO A 3 26.47 12.33 27.15
N ALA A 4 26.31 12.87 25.94
CA ALA A 4 25.77 14.21 25.77
C ALA A 4 24.25 14.22 26.06
N LYS A 5 23.76 15.25 26.76
CA LYS A 5 22.33 15.47 26.99
C LYS A 5 21.64 15.85 25.68
N THR A 6 20.98 14.86 25.09
CA THR A 6 20.46 14.94 23.71
C THR A 6 18.94 14.92 23.69
N LEU A 7 18.33 15.78 22.86
CA LEU A 7 16.90 15.80 22.58
C LEU A 7 16.63 15.24 21.18
N ILE A 8 15.66 14.34 21.06
CA ILE A 8 15.11 13.92 19.76
C ILE A 8 13.91 14.81 19.45
N ASP A 9 13.95 15.54 18.34
CA ASP A 9 12.91 16.51 17.97
C ASP A 9 12.48 16.34 16.51
N SER A 10 11.33 15.69 16.29
CA SER A 10 10.75 15.55 14.95
C SER A 10 10.26 16.86 14.33
N GLY A 11 10.12 17.93 15.13
CA GLY A 11 9.80 19.27 14.65
C GLY A 11 11.01 20.03 14.12
N SER A 12 12.22 19.55 14.41
CA SER A 12 13.45 20.15 13.92
C SER A 12 13.82 19.62 12.54
N SER A 13 13.99 20.50 11.56
CA SER A 13 14.39 20.10 10.20
C SER A 13 15.83 19.59 10.08
N ARG A 14 16.70 19.92 11.04
CA ARG A 14 18.15 19.66 11.01
C ARG A 14 18.66 19.20 12.38
N ASN A 15 19.90 18.73 12.44
CA ASN A 15 20.55 18.46 13.72
C ASN A 15 21.32 19.70 14.20
N PHE A 16 21.32 19.93 15.51
CA PHE A 16 21.97 21.09 16.13
C PHE A 16 22.84 20.66 17.31
N ILE A 17 23.87 21.46 17.59
CA ILE A 17 24.75 21.30 18.75
C ILE A 17 24.95 22.63 19.46
N ASP A 18 24.97 22.59 20.79
CA ASP A 18 25.12 23.78 21.61
C ASP A 18 26.52 24.40 21.45
N LYS A 19 26.54 25.73 21.32
CA LYS A 19 27.76 26.49 21.09
C LYS A 19 28.74 26.45 22.27
N ASP A 20 28.24 26.47 23.50
CA ASP A 20 29.09 26.44 24.69
C ASP A 20 29.58 25.01 24.95
N TYR A 21 28.77 23.99 24.67
CA TYR A 21 29.20 22.59 24.66
C TYR A 21 30.34 22.34 23.65
N VAL A 22 30.24 22.87 22.43
CA VAL A 22 31.32 22.80 21.42
C VAL A 22 32.63 23.38 21.96
N ARG A 23 32.57 24.51 22.65
CA ARG A 23 33.75 25.16 23.24
C ARG A 23 34.33 24.37 24.40
N GLU A 24 33.47 23.90 25.31
CA GLU A 24 33.89 23.13 26.49
C GLU A 24 34.62 21.85 26.08
N LYS A 25 34.07 21.13 25.09
CA LYS A 25 34.65 19.87 24.60
C LYS A 25 35.72 20.06 23.52
N ASN A 26 36.06 21.30 23.17
CA ASN A 26 37.02 21.64 22.10
C ASN A 26 36.71 20.94 20.77
N ILE A 27 35.43 20.90 20.38
CA ILE A 27 34.97 20.23 19.15
C ILE A 27 35.32 21.13 17.95
N PRO A 28 36.03 20.59 16.92
CA PRO A 28 36.37 21.38 15.75
C PRO A 28 35.12 21.74 14.93
N THR A 29 35.02 23.00 14.51
CA THR A 29 33.94 23.50 13.65
C THR A 29 34.47 23.98 12.30
N THR A 30 33.60 23.97 11.30
CA THR A 30 33.83 24.53 9.96
C THR A 30 32.87 25.69 9.74
N LYS A 31 33.38 26.82 9.26
CA LYS A 31 32.55 27.97 8.88
C LYS A 31 31.71 27.64 7.64
N LEU A 32 30.45 28.03 7.67
CA LEU A 32 29.57 27.90 6.51
C LEU A 32 29.90 28.98 5.47
N ALA A 33 29.83 28.61 4.19
CA ALA A 33 30.01 29.56 3.08
C ALA A 33 28.92 30.65 3.08
N ASN A 34 27.69 30.26 3.41
CA ASN A 34 26.55 31.14 3.60
C ASN A 34 25.96 30.87 4.99
N LYS A 35 25.59 31.94 5.71
CA LYS A 35 24.87 31.81 6.97
C LYS A 35 23.48 31.24 6.72
N LYS A 36 22.89 30.64 7.75
CA LYS A 36 21.54 30.06 7.68
C LYS A 36 20.61 30.69 8.71
N SER A 37 19.38 30.95 8.27
CA SER A 37 18.26 31.36 9.11
C SER A 37 17.62 30.16 9.82
N VAL A 38 16.94 30.42 10.93
CA VAL A 38 16.14 29.43 11.67
C VAL A 38 14.75 29.99 11.89
N ILE A 39 13.74 29.14 11.74
CA ILE A 39 12.35 29.46 12.09
C ILE A 39 12.08 28.87 13.47
N ALA A 40 11.78 29.72 14.44
CA ALA A 40 11.42 29.31 15.79
C ALA A 40 10.00 28.71 15.83
N ILE A 41 9.67 28.03 16.92
CA ILE A 41 8.37 27.33 17.09
C ILE A 41 7.16 28.28 17.03
N ASP A 42 7.35 29.57 17.31
CA ASP A 42 6.33 30.62 17.18
C ASP A 42 6.15 31.13 15.74
N GLY A 43 6.89 30.55 14.78
CA GLY A 43 6.88 30.93 13.37
C GLY A 43 7.79 32.13 13.05
N LYS A 44 8.50 32.69 14.04
CA LYS A 44 9.41 33.81 13.81
C LYS A 44 10.70 33.31 13.16
N GLU A 45 11.02 33.88 12.00
CA GLU A 45 12.32 33.69 11.38
C GLU A 45 13.37 34.56 12.07
N ILE A 46 14.51 33.94 12.39
CA ILE A 46 15.70 34.60 12.87
C ILE A 46 16.77 34.40 11.79
N GLU A 47 17.05 35.47 11.05
CA GLU A 47 17.92 35.43 9.88
C GLU A 47 19.40 35.27 10.25
N ASP A 48 20.14 34.51 9.44
CA ASP A 48 21.61 34.43 9.46
C ASP A 48 22.26 34.08 10.82
N VAL A 49 21.55 33.36 11.68
CA VAL A 49 22.03 33.02 13.04
C VAL A 49 23.05 31.89 13.08
N ILE A 50 23.06 30.99 12.10
CA ILE A 50 23.99 29.86 12.04
C ILE A 50 25.13 30.19 11.08
N SER A 51 26.35 30.22 11.60
CA SER A 51 27.56 30.49 10.82
C SER A 51 28.56 29.32 10.78
N GLU A 52 28.34 28.28 11.59
CA GLU A 52 29.28 27.18 11.79
C GLU A 52 28.53 25.85 11.86
N LYS A 53 29.22 24.79 11.45
CA LYS A 53 28.78 23.41 11.66
C LYS A 53 29.94 22.53 12.12
N THR A 54 29.63 21.39 12.70
CA THR A 54 30.59 20.31 12.96
C THR A 54 29.99 18.99 12.47
N GLU A 55 30.83 17.98 12.34
CA GLU A 55 30.44 16.65 11.94
C GLU A 55 30.93 15.66 12.99
N LEU A 56 30.01 14.91 13.60
CA LEU A 56 30.31 13.98 14.69
C LEU A 56 29.73 12.61 14.40
N GLN A 57 30.35 11.57 14.95
CA GLN A 57 29.73 10.26 15.07
C GLN A 57 28.89 10.22 16.35
N ILE A 58 27.59 9.99 16.19
CA ILE A 58 26.64 9.90 17.29
C ILE A 58 26.17 8.44 17.37
N GLU A 59 26.36 7.85 18.55
CA GLU A 59 25.84 6.53 18.88
C GLU A 59 24.60 6.65 19.76
N VAL A 60 23.52 6.01 19.35
CA VAL A 60 22.28 5.85 20.12
C VAL A 60 21.93 4.37 20.08
N GLU A 61 21.71 3.74 21.24
CA GLU A 61 21.26 2.34 21.35
C GLU A 61 22.02 1.36 20.42
N GLY A 62 23.35 1.48 20.37
CA GLY A 62 24.23 0.62 19.58
C GLY A 62 24.30 0.91 18.07
N LYS A 63 23.53 1.88 17.55
CA LYS A 63 23.63 2.35 16.16
C LYS A 63 24.42 3.65 16.12
N THR A 64 25.54 3.65 15.40
CA THR A 64 26.39 4.83 15.19
C THR A 64 26.13 5.43 13.82
N LEU A 65 25.78 6.73 13.78
CA LEU A 65 25.63 7.49 12.54
C LEU A 65 26.55 8.69 12.51
N LYS A 66 26.91 9.12 11.30
CA LYS A 66 27.71 10.31 11.07
C LYS A 66 26.78 11.50 10.81
N CYS A 67 26.81 12.50 11.66
CA CYS A 67 25.83 13.57 11.69
C CYS A 67 26.49 14.93 11.47
N ASP A 68 25.98 15.67 10.48
CA ASP A 68 26.20 17.11 10.35
C ASP A 68 25.36 17.85 11.40
N LEU A 69 26.00 18.66 12.24
CA LEU A 69 25.39 19.41 13.34
C LEU A 69 25.65 20.91 13.17
N TYR A 70 24.59 21.71 13.11
CA TYR A 70 24.72 23.17 13.05
C TYR A 70 24.89 23.75 14.46
N VAL A 71 25.85 24.67 14.61
CA VAL A 71 26.20 25.24 15.91
C VAL A 71 25.30 26.43 16.23
N MET A 72 24.57 26.36 17.35
CA MET A 72 23.76 27.47 17.85
C MET A 72 23.48 27.33 19.36
N PRO A 73 23.02 28.37 20.07
CA PRO A 73 22.65 28.25 21.49
C PRO A 73 21.39 27.38 21.65
N LEU A 74 21.45 26.35 22.50
CA LEU A 74 20.34 25.41 22.72
C LEU A 74 19.81 25.40 24.17
N GLY A 75 20.43 26.17 25.06
CA GLY A 75 20.03 26.24 26.47
C GLY A 75 20.49 25.00 27.24
N ASP A 76 19.55 24.30 27.87
CA ASP A 76 19.86 23.16 28.75
C ASP A 76 20.10 21.84 28.00
N THR A 77 20.12 21.85 26.66
CA THR A 77 20.30 20.67 25.81
C THR A 77 21.60 20.83 25.03
N GLU A 78 22.40 19.78 24.94
CA GLU A 78 23.71 19.84 24.29
C GLU A 78 23.60 19.51 22.80
N ILE A 79 22.71 18.59 22.42
CA ILE A 79 22.49 18.16 21.04
C ILE A 79 20.98 18.02 20.77
N ILE A 80 20.53 18.49 19.60
CA ILE A 80 19.21 18.16 19.04
C ILE A 80 19.40 17.27 17.81
N LEU A 81 18.81 16.09 17.83
CA LEU A 81 18.69 15.20 16.68
C LEU A 81 17.32 15.41 16.04
N GLY A 82 17.34 16.01 14.85
CA GLY A 82 16.15 16.37 14.10
C GLY A 82 15.84 15.38 12.97
N LYS A 83 15.07 15.86 11.99
CA LYS A 83 14.63 15.10 10.83
C LYS A 83 15.77 14.45 10.05
N ASP A 84 16.89 15.15 9.86
CA ASP A 84 18.08 14.60 9.18
C ASP A 84 18.56 13.29 9.84
N TRP A 85 18.64 13.26 11.17
CA TRP A 85 19.01 12.03 11.88
C TRP A 85 17.88 11.01 11.91
N LEU A 86 16.63 11.43 12.12
CA LEU A 86 15.47 10.52 12.17
C LEU A 86 15.28 9.74 10.87
N ASP A 87 15.46 10.40 9.72
CA ASP A 87 15.31 9.79 8.39
C ASP A 87 16.42 8.74 8.13
N GLU A 88 17.63 8.94 8.64
CA GLU A 88 18.75 7.99 8.45
C GLU A 88 18.79 6.89 9.52
N ALA A 89 18.43 7.23 10.75
CA ALA A 89 18.42 6.31 11.87
C ALA A 89 17.24 5.34 11.82
N GLU A 90 16.10 5.75 11.25
CA GLU A 90 14.83 5.03 11.24
C GLU A 90 14.51 4.32 12.58
N PRO A 91 14.54 5.04 13.73
CA PRO A 91 14.34 4.44 15.02
C PRO A 91 12.86 4.11 15.27
N VAL A 92 12.61 3.12 16.12
CA VAL A 92 11.30 2.92 16.75
C VAL A 92 11.31 3.61 18.11
N ILE A 93 10.50 4.66 18.23
CA ILE A 93 10.38 5.45 19.46
C ILE A 93 9.09 5.06 20.19
N ALA A 94 9.21 4.53 21.40
CA ALA A 94 8.08 4.29 22.29
C ALA A 94 7.84 5.54 23.15
N TRP A 95 7.07 6.50 22.63
CA TRP A 95 6.84 7.80 23.27
C TRP A 95 6.32 7.74 24.71
N LYS A 96 5.53 6.71 25.05
CA LYS A 96 4.99 6.52 26.39
C LYS A 96 6.07 6.10 27.39
N ASP A 97 6.98 5.23 26.95
CA ASP A 97 8.00 4.61 27.79
C ASP A 97 9.34 5.34 27.69
N LEU A 98 9.42 6.34 26.79
CA LEU A 98 10.61 7.14 26.49
C LEU A 98 11.82 6.29 26.09
N THR A 99 11.59 5.22 25.33
CA THR A 99 12.64 4.34 24.83
C THR A 99 12.82 4.45 23.32
N ILE A 100 14.05 4.20 22.88
CA ILE A 100 14.44 4.11 21.48
C ILE A 100 14.92 2.67 21.24
N THR A 101 14.49 2.08 20.14
CA THR A 101 14.95 0.77 19.69
C THR A 101 15.13 0.79 18.18
N TYR A 102 15.86 -0.17 17.65
CA TYR A 102 15.95 -0.41 16.21
C TYR A 102 15.29 -1.74 15.90
N ARG A 103 14.52 -1.81 14.80
CA ARG A 103 13.99 -3.09 14.33
C ARG A 103 15.15 -3.90 13.76
N ASP A 104 15.22 -5.18 14.13
CA ASP A 104 15.88 -6.16 13.27
C ASP A 104 15.16 -6.13 11.93
N HIS A 105 15.79 -5.56 10.91
CA HIS A 105 15.16 -5.41 9.61
C HIS A 105 14.85 -6.78 9.00
N ILE A 106 13.62 -7.26 9.14
CA ILE A 106 12.99 -8.07 8.09
C ILE A 106 12.60 -7.07 7.00
N SER A 107 13.57 -6.75 6.14
CA SER A 107 13.32 -5.92 4.96
C SER A 107 12.90 -6.84 3.81
N GLY A 108 11.66 -6.70 3.36
CA GLY A 108 11.26 -7.13 2.02
C GLY A 108 11.58 -6.00 1.06
N LYS A 109 12.62 -6.13 0.23
CA LYS A 109 12.77 -5.26 -0.94
C LYS A 109 11.75 -5.72 -1.99
N ALA A 110 11.05 -4.78 -2.62
CA ALA A 110 10.44 -5.07 -3.92
C ALA A 110 11.57 -5.49 -4.88
N ALA A 111 11.44 -6.66 -5.51
CA ALA A 111 12.46 -7.20 -6.39
C ALA A 111 12.72 -6.21 -7.55
N THR A 112 13.97 -5.73 -7.66
CA THR A 112 14.45 -4.93 -8.80
C THR A 112 14.98 -5.81 -9.93
N GLU A 113 15.16 -7.09 -9.67
CA GLU A 113 15.51 -8.11 -10.66
C GLU A 113 14.23 -8.84 -11.06
N GLU A 114 14.11 -9.21 -12.35
CA GLU A 114 13.06 -10.13 -12.78
C GLU A 114 13.13 -11.38 -11.88
N PRO A 115 12.00 -11.80 -11.29
CA PRO A 115 12.01 -12.93 -10.36
C PRO A 115 12.58 -14.15 -11.09
N VAL A 116 13.71 -14.68 -10.59
CA VAL A 116 14.23 -15.96 -11.07
C VAL A 116 13.26 -17.02 -10.57
N ILE A 117 12.36 -17.43 -11.45
CA ILE A 117 11.37 -18.48 -11.16
C ILE A 117 12.16 -19.78 -10.92
N PRO A 118 12.02 -20.43 -9.74
CA PRO A 118 12.69 -21.69 -9.47
C PRO A 118 12.38 -22.72 -10.55
N LYS A 119 13.33 -23.63 -10.83
CA LYS A 119 13.19 -24.62 -11.92
C LYS A 119 11.97 -25.52 -11.72
N GLU A 120 11.58 -25.73 -10.46
CA GLU A 120 10.40 -26.48 -10.05
C GLU A 120 9.09 -25.86 -10.53
N PHE A 121 9.09 -24.57 -10.90
CA PHE A 121 7.95 -23.84 -11.45
C PHE A 121 8.12 -23.51 -12.94
N ALA A 122 9.11 -24.10 -13.62
CA ALA A 122 9.36 -23.83 -15.03
C ALA A 122 8.16 -24.15 -15.92
N ASP A 123 7.37 -25.17 -15.56
CA ASP A 123 6.16 -25.57 -16.28
C ASP A 123 4.99 -24.59 -16.11
N PHE A 124 5.10 -23.63 -15.18
CA PHE A 124 4.09 -22.63 -14.86
C PHE A 124 4.55 -21.20 -15.16
N LEU A 125 5.61 -21.04 -15.96
CA LEU A 125 6.22 -19.75 -16.25
C LEU A 125 5.22 -18.74 -16.83
N ASP A 126 4.29 -19.24 -17.66
CA ASP A 126 3.20 -18.49 -18.27
C ASP A 126 2.27 -17.84 -17.22
N LEU A 127 2.05 -18.48 -16.07
CA LEU A 127 1.24 -17.93 -14.97
C LEU A 127 1.88 -16.69 -14.31
N PHE A 128 3.17 -16.46 -14.51
CA PHE A 128 3.89 -15.31 -13.96
C PHE A 128 4.04 -14.17 -14.97
N GLN A 129 3.68 -14.38 -16.25
CA GLN A 129 3.79 -13.38 -17.32
C GLN A 129 2.59 -12.43 -17.33
N GLU A 130 2.80 -11.15 -17.66
CA GLU A 130 1.71 -10.15 -17.64
C GLU A 130 0.70 -10.37 -18.76
N GLU A 131 1.13 -10.96 -19.87
CA GLU A 131 0.36 -11.11 -21.11
C GLU A 131 -0.92 -11.93 -20.89
N GLY A 132 -0.85 -13.03 -20.15
CA GLY A 132 -2.01 -13.89 -19.86
C GLY A 132 -3.09 -13.16 -19.04
N PHE A 133 -2.72 -12.16 -18.25
CA PHE A 133 -3.67 -11.38 -17.46
C PHE A 133 -4.37 -10.29 -18.25
N ARG A 134 -3.99 -10.02 -19.51
CA ARG A 134 -4.67 -9.06 -20.38
C ARG A 134 -5.84 -9.68 -21.14
N GLU A 135 -5.94 -11.00 -21.15
CA GLU A 135 -7.06 -11.68 -21.77
C GLU A 135 -8.33 -11.54 -20.94
N LEU A 136 -9.46 -11.44 -21.65
CA LEU A 136 -10.76 -11.43 -21.04
C LEU A 136 -11.11 -12.86 -20.57
N PRO A 137 -11.35 -13.09 -19.26
CA PRO A 137 -11.64 -14.43 -18.78
C PRO A 137 -12.95 -14.98 -19.38
N PRO A 138 -13.07 -16.31 -19.55
CA PRO A 138 -14.31 -16.91 -19.98
C PRO A 138 -15.40 -16.76 -18.90
N HIS A 139 -16.66 -16.80 -19.35
CA HIS A 139 -17.81 -16.91 -18.45
C HIS A 139 -17.80 -18.26 -17.72
N ARG A 140 -18.18 -18.23 -16.45
CA ARG A 140 -18.37 -19.41 -15.60
C ARG A 140 -19.69 -19.19 -14.85
N GLU A 141 -20.79 -19.71 -15.39
CA GLU A 141 -22.15 -19.36 -14.95
C GLU A 141 -22.37 -19.41 -13.42
N GLU A 142 -21.73 -20.36 -12.73
CA GLU A 142 -21.83 -20.54 -11.28
C GLU A 142 -21.06 -19.48 -10.46
N PHE A 143 -20.06 -18.85 -11.05
CA PHE A 143 -19.14 -17.91 -10.39
C PHE A 143 -19.15 -16.50 -10.96
N ASP A 144 -19.84 -16.28 -12.08
CA ASP A 144 -20.01 -14.95 -12.65
C ASP A 144 -20.76 -14.07 -11.67
N CYS A 145 -20.17 -12.92 -11.34
CA CYS A 145 -20.67 -12.06 -10.28
C CYS A 145 -22.00 -11.43 -10.68
N ALA A 146 -23.09 -11.90 -10.08
CA ALA A 146 -24.41 -11.31 -10.23
C ALA A 146 -24.56 -10.00 -9.44
N ILE A 147 -25.25 -9.05 -10.04
CA ILE A 147 -25.63 -7.77 -9.42
C ILE A 147 -27.15 -7.68 -9.40
N ASP A 148 -27.78 -8.52 -8.57
CA ASP A 148 -29.23 -8.52 -8.40
C ASP A 148 -29.67 -7.26 -7.65
N LEU A 149 -30.54 -6.45 -8.24
CA LEU A 149 -31.04 -5.24 -7.59
C LEU A 149 -32.21 -5.58 -6.65
N ILE A 150 -32.39 -4.79 -5.60
CA ILE A 150 -33.55 -4.84 -4.72
C ILE A 150 -34.80 -4.50 -5.56
N GLU A 151 -35.87 -5.29 -5.39
CA GLU A 151 -37.10 -5.11 -6.16
C GLU A 151 -37.70 -3.73 -5.89
N GLY A 152 -38.04 -3.01 -6.96
CA GLY A 152 -38.57 -1.64 -6.88
C GLY A 152 -37.55 -0.57 -6.53
N ALA A 153 -36.25 -0.89 -6.42
CA ALA A 153 -35.22 0.11 -6.16
C ALA A 153 -35.08 1.10 -7.33
N GLU A 154 -35.04 2.39 -7.02
CA GLU A 154 -34.76 3.42 -8.02
C GLU A 154 -33.30 3.36 -8.47
N LEU A 155 -33.08 3.40 -9.78
CA LEU A 155 -31.73 3.42 -10.34
C LEU A 155 -31.03 4.75 -10.01
N PRO A 156 -29.75 4.73 -9.56
CA PRO A 156 -29.01 5.94 -9.31
C PRO A 156 -28.86 6.75 -10.59
N LYS A 157 -29.18 8.04 -10.52
CA LYS A 157 -28.88 8.96 -11.63
C LYS A 157 -27.37 8.96 -11.92
N PRO A 158 -26.96 9.11 -13.19
CA PRO A 158 -25.55 9.19 -13.55
C PRO A 158 -24.83 10.27 -12.74
N ALA A 159 -23.77 9.88 -12.03
CA ALA A 159 -23.03 10.79 -11.19
C ALA A 159 -22.31 11.86 -12.02
N LYS A 160 -21.96 12.97 -11.36
CA LYS A 160 -21.01 13.94 -11.91
C LYS A 160 -19.61 13.36 -11.79
N THR A 161 -18.76 13.65 -12.78
CA THR A 161 -17.33 13.29 -12.71
C THR A 161 -16.65 14.08 -11.60
N TYR A 162 -15.73 13.43 -10.87
CA TYR A 162 -14.88 14.15 -9.91
C TYR A 162 -13.78 14.94 -10.64
N PRO A 163 -13.35 16.08 -10.08
CA PRO A 163 -12.16 16.77 -10.56
C PRO A 163 -10.93 15.87 -10.43
N MET A 164 -10.03 15.94 -11.41
CA MET A 164 -8.77 15.19 -11.44
C MET A 164 -7.63 16.13 -11.82
N THR A 165 -6.45 15.90 -11.25
CA THR A 165 -5.20 16.53 -11.66
C THR A 165 -4.83 16.13 -13.10
N PRO A 166 -3.92 16.86 -13.77
CA PRO A 166 -3.45 16.47 -15.11
C PRO A 166 -2.85 15.06 -15.13
N ALA A 167 -2.04 14.69 -14.14
CA ALA A 167 -1.42 13.37 -14.06
C ALA A 167 -2.45 12.24 -13.89
N GLU A 168 -3.45 12.43 -13.01
CA GLU A 168 -4.56 11.48 -12.85
C GLU A 168 -5.41 11.36 -14.12
N SER A 169 -5.59 12.47 -14.85
CA SER A 169 -6.32 12.46 -16.11
C SER A 169 -5.60 11.62 -17.16
N GLU A 170 -4.30 11.84 -17.33
CA GLU A 170 -3.47 11.07 -18.25
C GLU A 170 -3.44 9.57 -17.87
N ALA A 171 -3.34 9.27 -16.57
CA ALA A 171 -3.41 7.90 -16.07
C ALA A 171 -4.76 7.24 -16.37
N LEU A 172 -5.87 7.97 -16.22
CA LEU A 172 -7.21 7.46 -16.52
C LEU A 172 -7.39 7.20 -18.01
N GLU A 173 -6.92 8.10 -18.87
CA GLU A 173 -6.99 7.94 -20.33
C GLU A 173 -6.25 6.68 -20.77
N LYS A 174 -5.00 6.51 -20.31
CA LYS A 174 -4.19 5.31 -20.56
C LYS A 174 -4.85 4.03 -20.05
N TYR A 175 -5.44 4.07 -18.84
CA TYR A 175 -6.18 2.93 -18.30
C TYR A 175 -7.37 2.55 -19.19
N ILE A 176 -8.17 3.53 -19.62
CA ILE A 176 -9.35 3.28 -20.46
C ILE A 176 -8.93 2.68 -21.81
N GLU A 177 -7.90 3.24 -22.45
CA GLU A 177 -7.40 2.74 -23.74
C GLU A 177 -6.93 1.29 -23.63
N GLN A 178 -6.17 0.98 -22.57
CA GLN A 178 -5.64 -0.37 -22.34
C GLN A 178 -6.76 -1.37 -22.03
N GLU A 179 -7.68 -1.04 -21.13
CA GLU A 179 -8.77 -1.96 -20.75
C GLU A 179 -9.80 -2.17 -21.87
N LEU A 180 -9.99 -1.17 -22.76
CA LEU A 180 -10.77 -1.33 -23.99
C LEU A 180 -10.08 -2.28 -24.96
N LYS A 181 -8.76 -2.15 -25.12
CA LYS A 181 -7.95 -3.03 -25.97
C LYS A 181 -7.96 -4.47 -25.46
N ASP A 182 -7.88 -4.64 -24.14
CA ASP A 182 -7.94 -5.93 -23.45
C ASP A 182 -9.36 -6.51 -23.40
N GLY A 183 -10.37 -5.75 -23.85
CA GLY A 183 -11.76 -6.18 -23.89
C GLY A 183 -12.42 -6.31 -22.51
N LYS A 184 -11.76 -5.84 -21.44
CA LYS A 184 -12.26 -5.92 -20.06
C LYS A 184 -13.32 -4.86 -19.76
N ILE A 185 -13.30 -3.75 -20.48
CA ILE A 185 -14.36 -2.74 -20.46
C ILE A 185 -14.91 -2.50 -21.86
N ARG A 186 -16.09 -1.90 -21.96
CA ARG A 186 -16.67 -1.40 -23.21
C ARG A 186 -17.42 -0.08 -23.01
N ARG A 187 -17.69 0.65 -24.09
CA ARG A 187 -18.57 1.82 -24.03
C ARG A 187 -19.96 1.42 -23.56
N SER A 188 -20.53 2.20 -22.65
CA SER A 188 -21.84 1.93 -22.07
C SER A 188 -22.86 3.00 -22.47
N GLN A 189 -24.12 2.56 -22.63
CA GLN A 189 -25.30 3.42 -22.76
C GLN A 189 -26.18 3.33 -21.50
N SER A 190 -25.64 2.84 -20.40
CA SER A 190 -26.35 2.65 -19.15
C SER A 190 -27.02 3.94 -18.65
N SER A 191 -28.23 3.79 -18.13
CA SER A 191 -28.99 4.86 -17.50
C SER A 191 -28.43 5.26 -16.12
N MET A 192 -27.49 4.50 -15.58
CA MET A 192 -26.74 4.80 -14.37
C MET A 192 -25.24 4.83 -14.66
N ALA A 193 -24.48 5.60 -13.88
CA ALA A 193 -23.03 5.58 -13.96
C ALA A 193 -22.39 6.08 -12.65
N ALA A 194 -21.48 5.29 -12.08
CA ALA A 194 -20.70 5.66 -10.92
C ALA A 194 -19.56 6.63 -11.29
N PRO A 195 -19.16 7.57 -10.43
CA PRO A 195 -17.97 8.35 -10.65
C PRO A 195 -16.71 7.54 -10.30
N CYS A 196 -15.56 7.92 -10.85
CA CYS A 196 -14.26 7.32 -10.50
C CYS A 196 -13.26 8.39 -10.06
N PHE A 197 -12.26 7.98 -9.27
CA PHE A 197 -11.18 8.81 -8.75
C PHE A 197 -9.94 7.96 -8.44
N TYR A 198 -8.80 8.60 -8.21
CA TYR A 198 -7.58 7.91 -7.82
C TYR A 198 -7.31 8.01 -6.33
N VAL A 199 -6.71 6.96 -5.78
CA VAL A 199 -6.08 6.96 -4.47
C VAL A 199 -4.61 6.61 -4.62
N ASN A 200 -3.77 7.24 -3.80
CA ASN A 200 -2.34 6.94 -3.75
C ASN A 200 -2.13 5.61 -3.04
N LYS A 201 -1.33 4.73 -3.65
CA LYS A 201 -0.77 3.56 -2.99
C LYS A 201 0.44 3.97 -2.14
N ALA A 202 0.78 3.13 -1.16
CA ALA A 202 1.96 3.33 -0.32
C ALA A 202 3.28 3.30 -1.11
N ASP A 203 3.29 2.60 -2.25
CA ASP A 203 4.43 2.50 -3.18
C ASP A 203 4.56 3.72 -4.13
N GLY A 204 3.69 4.74 -3.99
CA GLY A 204 3.65 5.92 -4.86
C GLY A 204 2.86 5.73 -6.15
N GLY A 205 2.32 4.53 -6.42
CA GLY A 205 1.46 4.26 -7.56
C GLY A 205 0.03 4.82 -7.39
N LEU A 206 -0.70 4.94 -8.49
CA LEU A 206 -2.11 5.32 -8.49
C LEU A 206 -3.02 4.10 -8.58
N ARG A 207 -4.11 4.07 -7.80
CA ARG A 207 -5.17 3.06 -7.91
C ARG A 207 -6.48 3.71 -8.30
N LEU A 208 -7.04 3.31 -9.44
CA LEU A 208 -8.36 3.76 -9.87
C LEU A 208 -9.42 3.13 -8.96
N VAL A 209 -10.33 3.97 -8.46
CA VAL A 209 -11.46 3.56 -7.62
C VAL A 209 -12.74 4.04 -8.30
N VAL A 210 -13.67 3.12 -8.53
CA VAL A 210 -15.03 3.44 -8.96
C VAL A 210 -15.93 3.44 -7.72
N ASP A 211 -16.65 4.53 -7.51
CA ASP A 211 -17.50 4.69 -6.33
C ASP A 211 -18.87 4.02 -6.51
N TYR A 212 -18.89 2.70 -6.28
CA TYR A 212 -20.11 1.90 -6.35
C TYR A 212 -21.01 2.02 -5.12
N ARG A 213 -20.78 2.93 -4.16
CA ARG A 213 -21.61 3.02 -2.94
C ARG A 213 -23.11 3.11 -3.22
N LYS A 214 -23.52 3.87 -4.25
CA LYS A 214 -24.93 3.99 -4.65
C LYS A 214 -25.47 2.71 -5.29
N LEU A 215 -24.68 2.01 -6.08
CA LEU A 215 -25.04 0.71 -6.65
C LEU A 215 -25.17 -0.34 -5.53
N ASN A 216 -24.19 -0.38 -4.62
CA ASN A 216 -24.15 -1.30 -3.49
C ASN A 216 -25.37 -1.15 -2.58
N ALA A 217 -25.83 0.09 -2.35
CA ALA A 217 -27.01 0.37 -1.52
C ALA A 217 -28.31 -0.23 -2.06
N ILE A 218 -28.37 -0.51 -3.37
CA ILE A 218 -29.55 -1.07 -4.04
C ILE A 218 -29.33 -2.50 -4.55
N THR A 219 -28.18 -3.10 -4.25
CA THR A 219 -27.84 -4.47 -4.66
C THR A 219 -28.19 -5.43 -3.53
N LYS A 220 -28.86 -6.54 -3.86
CA LYS A 220 -29.12 -7.64 -2.92
C LYS A 220 -27.77 -8.27 -2.52
N PRO A 221 -27.42 -8.27 -1.23
CA PRO A 221 -26.14 -8.80 -0.79
C PRO A 221 -26.12 -10.32 -0.93
N TYR A 222 -25.12 -10.84 -1.65
CA TYR A 222 -24.80 -12.25 -1.67
C TYR A 222 -23.97 -12.61 -0.43
N ARG A 223 -24.49 -13.52 0.40
CA ARG A 223 -23.89 -13.90 1.69
C ARG A 223 -23.27 -15.30 1.59
N PHE A 224 -22.11 -15.38 0.96
CA PHE A 224 -21.30 -16.61 1.01
C PHE A 224 -20.65 -16.77 2.40
N PRO A 225 -20.59 -17.99 2.98
CA PRO A 225 -19.94 -18.21 4.27
C PRO A 225 -18.45 -17.92 4.18
N MET A 226 -18.02 -16.83 4.81
CA MET A 226 -16.61 -16.50 4.94
C MET A 226 -15.99 -17.31 6.07
N PRO A 227 -14.78 -17.86 5.89
CA PRO A 227 -14.10 -18.61 6.93
C PRO A 227 -13.77 -17.70 8.13
N VAL A 228 -13.89 -18.25 9.33
CA VAL A 228 -13.57 -17.53 10.56
C VAL A 228 -12.05 -17.50 10.73
N GLN A 229 -11.48 -16.30 10.89
CA GLN A 229 -10.02 -16.12 10.96
C GLN A 229 -9.36 -16.95 12.07
N THR A 230 -10.03 -17.13 13.22
CA THR A 230 -9.50 -17.96 14.32
C THR A 230 -9.41 -19.43 13.94
N GLU A 231 -10.42 -19.97 13.24
CA GLU A 231 -10.41 -21.35 12.75
C GLU A 231 -9.32 -21.56 11.70
N LEU A 232 -9.10 -20.57 10.84
CA LEU A 232 -7.99 -20.61 9.87
C LEU A 232 -6.63 -20.66 10.58
N LEU A 233 -6.41 -19.84 11.61
CA LEU A 233 -5.17 -19.84 12.37
C LEU A 233 -4.94 -21.15 13.14
N GLU A 234 -6.01 -21.75 13.68
CA GLU A 234 -5.92 -23.04 14.38
C GLU A 234 -5.42 -24.16 13.46
N GLN A 235 -5.83 -24.17 12.18
CA GLN A 235 -5.36 -25.15 11.19
C GLN A 235 -3.85 -25.05 10.95
N LEU A 236 -3.26 -23.87 11.15
CA LEU A 236 -1.84 -23.59 10.92
C LEU A 236 -0.95 -23.94 12.13
N LYS A 237 -1.51 -24.28 13.29
CA LYS A 237 -0.77 -24.40 14.56
C LYS A 237 0.44 -25.35 14.51
N ASP A 238 0.34 -26.46 13.80
CA ASP A 238 1.42 -27.44 13.68
C ASP A 238 2.16 -27.37 12.34
N ALA A 239 1.82 -26.38 11.50
CA ALA A 239 2.47 -26.20 10.23
C ALA A 239 3.88 -25.65 10.41
N LYS A 240 4.82 -26.21 9.65
CA LYS A 240 6.24 -25.85 9.70
C LYS A 240 6.67 -25.07 8.47
N ILE A 241 6.08 -25.39 7.33
CA ILE A 241 6.37 -24.76 6.04
C ILE A 241 5.10 -24.10 5.54
N PHE A 242 5.25 -22.87 5.05
CA PHE A 242 4.18 -22.07 4.50
C PHE A 242 4.59 -21.58 3.11
N SER A 243 3.62 -21.52 2.20
CA SER A 243 3.76 -20.90 0.89
C SER A 243 2.54 -20.05 0.65
N LYS A 244 2.76 -18.75 0.47
CA LYS A 244 1.70 -17.80 0.16
C LYS A 244 1.62 -17.63 -1.36
N MET A 245 0.41 -17.73 -1.89
CA MET A 245 0.11 -17.38 -3.28
C MET A 245 -0.73 -16.11 -3.28
N ASP A 246 -0.33 -15.14 -4.11
CA ASP A 246 -1.04 -13.89 -4.32
C ASP A 246 -1.52 -13.86 -5.77
N ILE A 247 -2.84 -13.76 -5.96
CA ILE A 247 -3.42 -13.77 -7.31
C ILE A 247 -3.37 -12.36 -7.88
N ARG A 248 -2.56 -12.17 -8.92
CA ARG A 248 -2.50 -10.91 -9.66
C ARG A 248 -3.88 -10.55 -10.21
N TRP A 249 -4.38 -9.40 -9.77
CA TRP A 249 -5.70 -8.87 -10.17
C TRP A 249 -6.85 -9.88 -9.97
N GLY A 250 -6.82 -10.68 -8.89
CA GLY A 250 -7.75 -11.78 -8.63
C GLY A 250 -9.20 -11.51 -9.03
N PHE A 251 -9.81 -10.43 -8.54
CA PHE A 251 -11.20 -10.08 -8.88
C PHE A 251 -11.46 -9.98 -10.38
N ASN A 252 -10.53 -9.44 -11.16
CA ASN A 252 -10.69 -9.26 -12.61
C ASN A 252 -10.68 -10.60 -13.38
N ASN A 253 -10.35 -11.73 -12.74
CA ASN A 253 -10.40 -13.06 -13.35
C ASN A 253 -11.82 -13.66 -13.38
N ILE A 254 -12.78 -13.01 -12.72
CA ILE A 254 -14.19 -13.39 -12.68
C ILE A 254 -14.99 -12.39 -13.53
N ARG A 255 -15.92 -12.91 -14.33
CA ARG A 255 -16.80 -12.08 -15.16
C ARG A 255 -17.95 -11.51 -14.34
N ILE A 256 -18.47 -10.36 -14.78
CA ILE A 256 -19.82 -9.97 -14.40
C ILE A 256 -20.79 -10.88 -15.13
N ARG A 257 -21.88 -11.30 -14.47
CA ARG A 257 -22.92 -12.12 -15.10
C ARG A 257 -23.47 -11.44 -16.34
N GLU A 258 -23.67 -12.22 -17.40
CA GLU A 258 -24.22 -11.71 -18.66
C GLU A 258 -25.55 -10.99 -18.42
N GLY A 259 -25.66 -9.75 -18.91
CA GLY A 259 -26.82 -8.88 -18.73
C GLY A 259 -26.76 -7.97 -17.49
N ASP A 260 -25.77 -8.13 -16.61
CA ASP A 260 -25.56 -7.27 -15.45
C ASP A 260 -24.47 -6.21 -15.65
N GLU A 261 -23.69 -6.28 -16.74
CA GLU A 261 -22.50 -5.43 -16.94
C GLU A 261 -22.83 -3.94 -16.92
N TRP A 262 -23.97 -3.55 -17.49
CA TRP A 262 -24.45 -2.16 -17.53
C TRP A 262 -24.60 -1.51 -16.15
N LYS A 263 -24.77 -2.31 -15.08
CA LYS A 263 -24.86 -1.83 -13.70
C LYS A 263 -23.52 -1.34 -13.18
N THR A 264 -22.43 -1.84 -13.74
CA THR A 264 -21.05 -1.45 -13.41
C THR A 264 -20.57 -0.21 -14.17
N ALA A 265 -21.48 0.45 -14.91
CA ALA A 265 -21.12 1.62 -15.68
C ALA A 265 -20.47 2.70 -14.78
N PHE A 266 -19.37 3.27 -15.26
CA PHE A 266 -18.64 4.36 -14.64
C PHE A 266 -18.40 5.49 -15.62
N ARG A 267 -18.36 6.72 -15.10
CA ARG A 267 -18.32 7.95 -15.88
C ARG A 267 -16.96 8.62 -15.82
N THR A 268 -16.49 9.03 -16.99
CA THR A 268 -15.24 9.78 -17.17
C THR A 268 -15.51 11.01 -18.04
N ARG A 269 -14.50 11.87 -18.25
CA ARG A 269 -14.66 13.03 -19.15
C ARG A 269 -14.77 12.63 -20.63
N TRP A 270 -14.30 11.44 -21.00
CA TRP A 270 -14.29 10.94 -22.38
C TRP A 270 -15.47 10.02 -22.71
N GLY A 271 -16.33 9.75 -21.73
CA GLY A 271 -17.54 8.94 -21.91
C GLY A 271 -17.91 8.10 -20.70
N THR A 272 -18.89 7.21 -20.91
CA THR A 272 -19.31 6.20 -19.95
C THR A 272 -18.85 4.84 -20.45
N TYR A 273 -18.30 4.04 -19.54
CA TYR A 273 -17.80 2.70 -19.81
C TYR A 273 -18.38 1.74 -18.78
N GLU A 274 -18.54 0.48 -19.12
CA GLU A 274 -18.93 -0.59 -18.19
C GLU A 274 -17.86 -1.67 -18.21
N THR A 275 -17.64 -2.31 -17.05
CA THR A 275 -16.70 -3.42 -16.93
C THR A 275 -17.41 -4.74 -17.17
N LEU A 276 -16.71 -5.63 -17.85
CA LEU A 276 -17.17 -6.99 -18.11
C LEU A 276 -16.56 -8.00 -17.15
N VAL A 277 -15.50 -7.61 -16.44
CA VAL A 277 -14.91 -8.34 -15.32
C VAL A 277 -15.33 -7.71 -14.01
N MET A 278 -15.30 -8.49 -12.93
CA MET A 278 -15.69 -8.05 -11.60
C MET A 278 -14.75 -6.95 -11.10
N PRO A 279 -15.24 -5.70 -10.91
CA PRO A 279 -14.41 -4.61 -10.44
C PRO A 279 -14.29 -4.63 -8.92
N PHE A 280 -13.25 -3.98 -8.41
CA PHE A 280 -13.19 -3.63 -6.99
C PHE A 280 -14.35 -2.70 -6.60
N GLY A 281 -14.81 -2.85 -5.35
CA GLY A 281 -15.76 -1.94 -4.72
C GLY A 281 -17.24 -2.32 -4.86
N ILE A 282 -17.59 -3.34 -5.64
CA ILE A 282 -18.96 -3.89 -5.61
C ILE A 282 -19.18 -4.76 -4.37
N ILE A 283 -20.37 -4.68 -3.79
CA ILE A 283 -20.69 -5.32 -2.49
C ILE A 283 -20.57 -6.85 -2.51
N ASN A 284 -20.91 -7.49 -3.63
CA ASN A 284 -20.90 -8.95 -3.74
C ASN A 284 -19.53 -9.51 -4.13
N GLY A 285 -18.57 -8.66 -4.50
CA GLY A 285 -17.31 -9.10 -5.08
C GLY A 285 -16.52 -10.09 -4.20
N PRO A 286 -16.28 -9.76 -2.92
CA PRO A 286 -15.65 -10.67 -1.96
C PRO A 286 -16.30 -12.05 -1.87
N ALA A 287 -17.63 -12.10 -1.86
CA ALA A 287 -18.39 -13.34 -1.68
C ALA A 287 -18.29 -14.25 -2.92
N TYR A 288 -18.39 -13.69 -4.12
CA TYR A 288 -18.17 -14.44 -5.36
C TYR A 288 -16.73 -14.93 -5.49
N PHE A 289 -15.75 -14.07 -5.16
CA PHE A 289 -14.36 -14.47 -5.20
C PHE A 289 -14.06 -15.63 -4.24
N GLN A 290 -14.54 -15.54 -2.99
CA GLN A 290 -14.39 -16.62 -2.02
C GLN A 290 -15.06 -17.91 -2.49
N ALA A 291 -16.27 -17.84 -3.06
CA ALA A 291 -16.98 -19.01 -3.59
C ALA A 291 -16.17 -19.70 -4.71
N TYR A 292 -15.63 -18.91 -5.64
CA TYR A 292 -14.82 -19.38 -6.74
C TYR A 292 -13.54 -20.08 -6.27
N VAL A 293 -12.78 -19.43 -5.39
CA VAL A 293 -11.52 -20.01 -4.88
C VAL A 293 -11.80 -21.23 -3.99
N ASN A 294 -12.90 -21.23 -3.23
CA ASN A 294 -13.30 -22.40 -2.45
C ASN A 294 -13.60 -23.61 -3.33
N ASP A 295 -14.24 -23.44 -4.49
CA ASP A 295 -14.49 -24.57 -5.40
C ASP A 295 -13.18 -25.10 -6.01
N ILE A 296 -12.27 -24.21 -6.42
CA ILE A 296 -10.95 -24.60 -6.96
C ILE A 296 -10.16 -25.43 -5.95
N PHE A 297 -10.12 -25.00 -4.69
CA PHE A 297 -9.31 -25.64 -3.64
C PHE A 297 -10.12 -26.57 -2.74
N LYS A 298 -11.34 -26.96 -3.13
CA LYS A 298 -12.27 -27.71 -2.26
C LYS A 298 -11.68 -28.97 -1.63
N ASP A 299 -10.83 -29.68 -2.37
CA ASP A 299 -10.21 -30.94 -1.94
C ASP A 299 -8.97 -30.72 -1.06
N LEU A 300 -8.48 -29.47 -0.97
CA LEU A 300 -7.28 -29.08 -0.24
C LEU A 300 -7.58 -28.21 1.00
N ILE A 301 -8.75 -27.54 1.00
CA ILE A 301 -9.23 -26.76 2.13
C ILE A 301 -9.44 -27.66 3.36
N GLY A 302 -8.88 -27.26 4.50
CA GLY A 302 -8.92 -28.06 5.73
C GLY A 302 -7.90 -29.20 5.77
N VAL A 303 -7.16 -29.43 4.68
CA VAL A 303 -6.07 -30.43 4.62
C VAL A 303 -4.72 -29.73 4.71
N ASN A 304 -4.41 -28.89 3.72
CA ASN A 304 -3.13 -28.22 3.58
C ASN A 304 -3.23 -26.85 2.89
N VAL A 305 -4.44 -26.36 2.62
CA VAL A 305 -4.69 -25.03 2.06
C VAL A 305 -5.69 -24.27 2.94
N VAL A 306 -5.38 -23.01 3.19
CA VAL A 306 -6.25 -22.01 3.80
C VAL A 306 -6.48 -20.92 2.75
N VAL A 307 -7.73 -20.54 2.55
CA VAL A 307 -8.12 -19.47 1.62
C VAL A 307 -8.90 -18.41 2.37
N TYR A 308 -8.50 -17.15 2.22
CA TYR A 308 -9.27 -16.00 2.69
C TYR A 308 -9.22 -14.90 1.62
N MET A 309 -10.32 -14.72 0.89
CA MET A 309 -10.40 -13.80 -0.26
C MET A 309 -9.23 -14.04 -1.22
N ASP A 310 -8.41 -13.03 -1.48
CA ASP A 310 -7.24 -13.11 -2.38
C ASP A 310 -6.03 -13.81 -1.75
N ASP A 311 -6.01 -14.00 -0.43
CA ASP A 311 -4.90 -14.64 0.27
C ASP A 311 -5.07 -16.17 0.27
N ILE A 312 -4.23 -16.87 -0.50
CA ILE A 312 -4.16 -18.33 -0.48
C ILE A 312 -2.87 -18.76 0.20
N LEU A 313 -3.00 -19.57 1.24
CA LEU A 313 -1.91 -20.08 2.04
C LEU A 313 -1.87 -21.60 1.95
N VAL A 314 -0.81 -22.13 1.35
CA VAL A 314 -0.49 -23.58 1.38
C VAL A 314 0.43 -23.83 2.57
N PHE A 315 0.20 -24.91 3.31
CA PHE A 315 1.00 -25.24 4.48
C PHE A 315 1.30 -26.73 4.58
N SER A 316 2.40 -27.08 5.25
CA SER A 316 2.78 -28.46 5.54
C SER A 316 3.28 -28.61 6.97
N LYS A 317 2.86 -29.69 7.65
CA LYS A 317 3.34 -30.08 8.99
C LYS A 317 4.65 -30.86 8.96
N ILE A 318 5.02 -31.40 7.79
CA ILE A 318 6.22 -32.20 7.59
C ILE A 318 7.29 -31.30 6.97
N GLU A 319 8.42 -31.14 7.66
CA GLU A 319 9.64 -30.62 7.05
C GLU A 319 10.11 -31.63 6.02
N LYS A 320 10.26 -31.22 4.76
CA LYS A 320 10.84 -32.06 3.71
C LYS A 320 12.18 -32.62 4.25
N THR A 321 12.24 -33.92 4.48
CA THR A 321 13.53 -34.60 4.65
C THR A 321 14.10 -34.73 3.24
N THR A 322 15.12 -33.92 3.00
CA THR A 322 16.06 -33.82 1.87
C THR A 322 15.72 -34.54 0.56
#